data_AF-A0A5B8LI24-F1
#
_entry.id   AF-A0A5B8LI24-F1
#
_cell.length_a   1.000
_cell.length_b   1.000
_cell.length_c   1.000
_cell.angle_alpha   90.00
_cell.angle_beta   90.00
_cell.angle_gamma   90.00
#
_symmetry.space_group_name_H-M   'P 1'
#
loop_
_entity.id
_entity.type
_entity.pdbx_description
1 polymer ?
#
loop_
_entity_poly.entity_id
_entity_poly.type
_entity_poly.pdbx_seq_one_letter_code
_entity_poly.pdbx_strand_id
1 'polypeptide(L)'
;MPPAIVGESGGRAIGGAAVSAPDHRVVAAALAEVAPAETAFRSRWRLGTLRRVDADLYDRVCEQIDLYNTALITGTAVEVQDQAAAMVRGWRAAVAALESPLLPDDAYLVGVDYNTGTRVVVVEQAGSVGRVQALKGERVVIVTPDEVARMVAGMAIVAEAKQFFPDAELLSVEAATQ
;
A
#
# COMPACT_ATOMS: atom_id res chain seq x y z
N MET A 1 -55.67 -29.95 -49.22
CA MET A 1 -54.47 -30.29 -48.43
C MET A 1 -53.45 -29.17 -48.62
N PRO A 2 -53.15 -28.35 -47.60
CA PRO A 2 -51.99 -27.47 -47.62
C PRO A 2 -50.74 -28.23 -47.09
N PRO A 3 -49.52 -27.95 -47.58
CA PRO A 3 -48.31 -28.47 -46.96
C PRO A 3 -47.87 -27.62 -45.77
N ALA A 4 -47.24 -28.31 -44.83
CA ALA A 4 -46.86 -27.86 -43.50
C ALA A 4 -45.76 -26.80 -43.49
N ILE A 5 -45.88 -25.86 -42.56
CA ILE A 5 -44.80 -24.99 -42.08
C ILE A 5 -43.86 -25.88 -41.26
N VAL A 6 -42.67 -26.17 -41.79
CA VAL A 6 -41.58 -26.78 -41.03
C VAL A 6 -40.78 -25.65 -40.37
N GLY A 7 -40.88 -25.57 -39.05
CA GLY A 7 -40.06 -24.69 -38.24
C GLY A 7 -38.66 -25.28 -38.06
N GLU A 8 -37.64 -24.51 -38.44
CA GLU A 8 -36.26 -24.72 -37.99
C GLU A 8 -35.97 -23.75 -36.85
N SER A 9 -36.25 -24.20 -35.63
CA SER A 9 -35.71 -23.58 -34.41
C SER A 9 -34.23 -23.93 -34.30
N GLY A 10 -33.39 -23.15 -34.96
CA GLY A 10 -31.94 -23.13 -34.77
C GLY A 10 -31.58 -22.60 -33.39
N GLY A 11 -31.73 -23.43 -32.36
CA GLY A 11 -31.23 -23.17 -31.01
C GLY A 11 -29.71 -23.12 -31.02
N ARG A 12 -29.16 -21.92 -31.22
CA ARG A 12 -27.72 -21.65 -31.08
C ARG A 12 -27.37 -21.76 -29.60
N ALA A 13 -26.78 -22.89 -29.21
CA ALA A 13 -26.21 -23.05 -27.88
C ALA A 13 -25.10 -22.00 -27.70
N ILE A 14 -25.38 -20.98 -26.88
CA ILE A 14 -24.37 -20.04 -26.41
C ILE A 14 -23.56 -20.81 -25.38
N GLY A 15 -22.48 -21.45 -25.84
CA GLY A 15 -21.51 -22.08 -24.95
C GLY A 15 -20.87 -21.00 -24.08
N GLY A 16 -21.39 -20.83 -22.86
CA GLY A 16 -20.71 -20.11 -21.81
C GLY A 16 -19.43 -20.86 -21.48
N ALA A 17 -18.31 -20.41 -22.03
CA ALA A 17 -17.00 -20.89 -21.61
C ALA A 17 -16.91 -20.61 -20.10
N ALA A 18 -16.80 -21.68 -19.32
CA ALA A 18 -16.54 -21.55 -17.89
C ALA A 18 -15.23 -20.77 -17.75
N VAL A 19 -15.32 -19.52 -17.29
CA VAL A 19 -14.15 -18.71 -16.92
C VAL A 19 -13.57 -19.40 -15.71
N SER A 20 -12.59 -20.28 -15.95
CA SER A 20 -11.84 -20.92 -14.89
C SER A 20 -11.05 -19.84 -14.18
N ALA A 21 -11.05 -19.87 -12.84
CA ALA A 21 -10.25 -18.97 -12.03
C ALA A 21 -8.78 -18.98 -12.51
N PRO A 22 -8.07 -17.83 -12.42
CA PRO A 22 -6.71 -17.72 -12.89
C PRO A 22 -5.79 -18.69 -12.14
N ASP A 23 -4.83 -19.27 -12.88
CA ASP A 23 -3.80 -20.12 -12.28
C ASP A 23 -3.02 -19.32 -11.22
N HIS A 24 -2.95 -19.83 -10.00
CA HIS A 24 -2.23 -19.22 -8.89
C HIS A 24 -0.76 -18.90 -9.24
N ARG A 25 -0.13 -19.66 -10.13
CA ARG A 25 1.24 -19.37 -10.60
C ARG A 25 1.30 -18.08 -11.42
N VAL A 26 0.29 -17.82 -12.24
CA VAL A 26 0.18 -16.59 -13.05
C VAL A 26 -0.09 -15.39 -12.14
N VAL A 27 -1.00 -15.54 -11.17
CA VAL A 27 -1.28 -14.52 -10.14
C VAL A 27 -0.01 -14.17 -9.37
N ALA A 28 0.73 -15.18 -8.89
CA ALA A 28 1.97 -14.96 -8.15
C ALA A 28 3.05 -14.24 -9.00
N ALA A 29 3.18 -14.60 -10.28
CA ALA A 29 4.11 -13.94 -11.19
C ALA A 29 3.72 -12.47 -11.43
N ALA A 30 2.44 -12.19 -11.64
CA ALA A 30 1.93 -10.83 -11.83
C ALA A 30 2.15 -9.95 -10.60
N LEU A 31 1.90 -10.48 -9.39
CA LEU A 31 2.17 -9.75 -8.15
C LEU A 31 3.66 -9.44 -7.99
N ALA A 32 4.53 -10.41 -8.29
CA ALA A 32 5.98 -10.20 -8.25
C ALA A 32 6.47 -9.17 -9.26
N GLU A 33 5.80 -9.05 -10.42
CA GLU A 33 6.11 -8.05 -11.45
C GLU A 33 5.70 -6.64 -11.03
N VAL A 34 4.51 -6.47 -10.44
CA VAL A 34 3.95 -5.17 -10.06
C VAL A 34 4.60 -4.61 -8.79
N ALA A 35 4.93 -5.47 -7.82
CA ALA A 35 5.36 -5.07 -6.48
C ALA A 35 6.55 -4.08 -6.43
N PRO A 36 7.61 -4.20 -7.27
CA PRO A 36 8.70 -3.23 -7.28
C PRO A 36 8.26 -1.83 -7.70
N ALA A 37 7.40 -1.72 -8.71
CA ALA A 37 6.90 -0.43 -9.20
C ALA A 37 5.95 0.22 -8.19
N GLU A 38 5.07 -0.57 -7.58
CA GLU A 38 4.19 -0.11 -6.50
C GLU A 38 5.00 0.38 -5.28
N THR A 39 5.99 -0.40 -4.84
CA THR A 39 6.88 -0.04 -3.73
C THR A 39 7.62 1.27 -4.01
N ALA A 40 8.09 1.48 -5.24
CA ALA A 40 8.78 2.72 -5.61
C ALA A 40 7.90 3.97 -5.43
N PHE A 41 6.60 3.85 -5.69
CA PHE A 41 5.63 4.91 -5.42
C PHE A 41 5.31 5.02 -3.91
N ARG A 42 4.83 3.92 -3.31
CA ARG A 42 4.27 3.93 -1.95
C ARG A 42 5.29 4.18 -0.84
N SER A 43 6.57 3.92 -1.09
CA SER A 43 7.65 4.25 -0.16
C SER A 43 7.88 5.76 0.01
N ARG A 44 7.37 6.58 -0.91
CA ARG A 44 7.62 8.02 -0.97
C ARG A 44 6.34 8.84 -0.89
N TRP A 45 5.29 8.37 -1.54
CA TRP A 45 4.04 9.11 -1.65
C TRP A 45 2.79 8.29 -1.39
N ARG A 46 1.74 9.01 -0.99
CA ARG A 46 0.38 8.48 -0.94
C ARG A 46 -0.39 8.86 -2.21
N LEU A 47 -1.38 8.06 -2.58
CA LEU A 47 -2.28 8.38 -3.71
C LEU A 47 -3.00 9.73 -3.52
N GLY A 48 -3.25 10.16 -2.28
CA GLY A 48 -3.77 11.50 -1.99
C GLY A 48 -2.84 12.63 -2.43
N THR A 49 -1.52 12.41 -2.45
CA THR A 49 -0.56 13.37 -3.01
C THR A 49 -0.62 13.39 -4.52
N LEU A 50 -0.73 12.24 -5.18
CA LEU A 50 -0.97 12.17 -6.61
C LEU A 50 -2.23 12.96 -6.99
N ARG A 51 -3.35 12.73 -6.30
CA ARG A 51 -4.62 13.44 -6.56
C ARG A 51 -4.50 14.97 -6.48
N ARG A 52 -3.70 15.48 -5.54
CA ARG A 52 -3.49 16.93 -5.38
C ARG A 52 -2.64 17.53 -6.50
N VAL A 53 -1.70 16.77 -7.03
CA VAL A 53 -0.77 17.22 -8.08
C VAL A 53 -1.34 17.01 -9.48
N ASP A 54 -1.96 15.85 -9.71
CA ASP A 54 -2.53 15.43 -10.98
C ASP A 54 -3.75 14.51 -10.72
N ALA A 55 -4.94 15.12 -10.69
CA ALA A 55 -6.19 14.42 -10.42
C ALA A 55 -6.57 13.43 -11.54
N ASP A 56 -6.30 13.79 -12.79
CA ASP A 56 -6.62 12.95 -13.95
C ASP A 56 -5.74 11.69 -14.00
N LEU A 57 -4.46 11.82 -13.65
CA LEU A 57 -3.56 10.67 -13.49
C LEU A 57 -3.97 9.82 -12.28
N TYR A 58 -4.39 10.43 -11.18
CA TYR A 58 -4.92 9.71 -10.02
C TYR A 58 -6.13 8.85 -10.41
N ASP A 59 -7.13 9.39 -11.09
CA ASP A 59 -8.33 8.66 -11.49
C ASP A 59 -7.99 7.47 -12.40
N ARG A 60 -7.08 7.68 -13.38
CA ARG A 60 -6.61 6.60 -14.26
C ARG A 60 -5.83 5.50 -13.53
N VAL A 61 -5.01 5.87 -12.53
CA VAL A 61 -4.29 4.88 -11.71
C VAL A 61 -5.27 4.09 -10.84
N CYS A 62 -6.28 4.74 -10.26
CA CYS A 62 -7.32 4.06 -9.48
C CYS A 62 -8.14 3.09 -10.34
N GLU A 63 -8.58 3.52 -11.53
CA GLU A 63 -9.27 2.64 -12.48
C GLU A 63 -8.40 1.43 -12.84
N GLN A 64 -7.11 1.65 -13.09
CA GLN A 64 -6.18 0.56 -13.41
C GLN A 64 -5.95 -0.41 -12.24
N ILE A 65 -5.95 0.07 -10.99
CA ILE A 65 -5.90 -0.78 -9.79
C ILE A 65 -7.14 -1.67 -9.73
N ASP A 66 -8.32 -1.13 -9.99
CA ASP A 66 -9.58 -1.88 -9.97
C ASP A 66 -9.62 -2.95 -11.08
N LEU A 67 -9.18 -2.61 -12.29
CA LEU A 67 -9.05 -3.56 -13.40
C LEU A 67 -8.05 -4.67 -13.09
N TYR A 68 -6.89 -4.32 -12.52
CA TYR A 68 -5.87 -5.29 -12.12
C TYR A 68 -6.38 -6.23 -11.02
N ASN A 69 -6.98 -5.69 -9.97
CA ASN A 69 -7.56 -6.49 -8.88
C ASN A 69 -8.67 -7.41 -9.37
N THR A 70 -9.52 -6.94 -10.28
CA THR A 70 -10.57 -7.76 -10.90
C THR A 70 -9.94 -8.90 -11.70
N ALA A 71 -8.92 -8.61 -12.51
CA ALA A 71 -8.22 -9.63 -13.29
C ALA A 71 -7.57 -10.70 -12.40
N LEU A 72 -7.00 -10.33 -11.25
CA LEU A 72 -6.42 -11.30 -10.31
C LEU A 72 -7.43 -12.28 -9.71
N ILE A 73 -8.71 -11.91 -9.63
CA ILE A 73 -9.76 -12.72 -9.01
C ILE A 73 -10.54 -13.52 -10.06
N THR A 74 -10.96 -12.85 -11.14
CA THR A 74 -11.90 -13.41 -12.12
C THR A 74 -11.34 -13.48 -13.53
N GLY A 75 -10.15 -12.94 -13.77
CA GLY A 75 -9.56 -12.84 -15.10
C GLY A 75 -8.92 -14.13 -15.59
N THR A 76 -8.73 -14.20 -16.90
CA THR A 76 -7.88 -15.18 -17.57
C THR A 76 -6.41 -14.89 -17.33
N ALA A 77 -5.55 -15.89 -17.57
CA ALA A 77 -4.10 -15.70 -17.45
C ALA A 77 -3.55 -14.56 -18.32
N VAL A 78 -4.11 -14.37 -19.52
CA VAL A 78 -3.73 -13.30 -20.45
C VAL A 78 -4.15 -11.94 -19.88
N GLU A 79 -5.40 -11.82 -19.41
CA GLU A 79 -5.87 -10.58 -18.78
C GLU A 79 -5.03 -10.21 -17.55
N VAL A 80 -4.68 -11.18 -16.70
CA VAL A 80 -3.80 -10.94 -15.54
C VAL A 80 -2.45 -10.35 -15.98
N GLN A 81 -1.84 -10.90 -17.04
CA GLN A 81 -0.56 -10.41 -17.56
C GLN A 81 -0.69 -9.01 -18.17
N ASP A 82 -1.72 -8.78 -18.98
CA ASP A 82 -1.95 -7.48 -19.63
C ASP A 82 -2.20 -6.39 -18.59
N GLN A 83 -3.03 -6.68 -17.58
CA GLN A 83 -3.32 -5.73 -16.51
C GLN A 83 -2.11 -5.53 -15.57
N ALA A 84 -1.28 -6.56 -15.32
CA ALA A 84 -0.04 -6.40 -14.57
C ALA A 84 0.92 -5.43 -15.27
N ALA A 85 1.15 -5.61 -16.57
CA ALA A 85 2.01 -4.74 -17.37
C ALA A 85 1.45 -3.30 -17.42
N ALA A 86 0.13 -3.14 -17.52
CA ALA A 86 -0.54 -1.84 -17.44
C ALA A 86 -0.35 -1.18 -16.07
N MET A 87 -0.46 -1.94 -14.98
CA MET A 87 -0.24 -1.45 -13.62
C MET A 87 1.20 -0.96 -13.40
N VAL A 88 2.20 -1.69 -13.91
CA VAL A 88 3.60 -1.24 -13.87
C VAL A 88 3.78 0.10 -14.57
N ARG A 89 3.15 0.31 -15.74
CA ARG A 89 3.18 1.61 -16.44
C ARG A 89 2.49 2.71 -15.62
N GLY A 90 1.34 2.41 -15.03
CA GLY A 90 0.60 3.33 -14.16
C GLY A 90 1.45 3.81 -12.97
N TRP A 91 2.09 2.88 -12.25
CA TRP A 91 2.97 3.24 -11.13
C TRP A 91 4.18 4.07 -11.56
N ARG A 92 4.82 3.73 -12.69
CA ARG A 92 5.95 4.52 -13.22
C ARG A 92 5.53 5.94 -13.61
N ALA A 93 4.37 6.09 -14.23
CA ALA A 93 3.82 7.41 -14.55
C ALA A 93 3.54 8.22 -13.28
N ALA A 94 2.97 7.59 -12.25
CA ALA A 94 2.70 8.23 -10.97
C ALA A 94 3.99 8.69 -10.25
N VAL A 95 5.05 7.86 -10.27
CA VAL A 95 6.37 8.25 -9.76
C VAL A 95 6.92 9.44 -10.53
N ALA A 96 6.91 9.39 -11.87
CA ALA A 96 7.44 10.46 -12.71
C ALA A 96 6.71 11.80 -12.48
N ALA A 97 5.39 11.77 -12.27
CA ALA A 97 4.60 12.96 -11.98
C ALA A 97 4.95 13.61 -10.63
N LEU A 98 5.39 12.81 -9.66
CA LEU A 98 5.73 13.28 -8.30
C LEU A 98 7.23 13.47 -8.07
N GLU A 99 8.08 13.08 -9.02
CA GLU A 99 9.52 13.34 -8.98
C GLU A 99 9.83 14.81 -9.23
N SER A 100 9.59 15.62 -8.21
CA SER A 100 10.01 17.01 -8.11
C SER A 100 10.76 17.22 -6.80
N PRO A 101 11.93 17.90 -6.81
CA PRO A 101 12.64 18.23 -5.58
C PRO A 101 11.88 19.19 -4.66
N LEU A 102 10.80 19.82 -5.15
CA LEU A 102 9.96 20.74 -4.40
C LEU A 102 8.74 20.07 -3.75
N LEU A 103 8.42 18.83 -4.13
CA LEU A 103 7.31 18.08 -3.51
C LEU A 103 7.83 17.33 -2.29
N PRO A 104 7.34 17.64 -1.07
CA PRO A 104 7.72 16.90 0.12
C PRO A 104 7.20 15.47 0.05
N ASP A 105 8.05 14.50 0.41
CA ASP A 105 7.63 13.12 0.64
C ASP A 105 6.58 13.10 1.77
N ASP A 106 5.42 12.47 1.56
CA ASP A 106 4.33 12.39 2.53
C ASP A 106 4.06 10.97 3.05
N ALA A 107 4.91 10.01 2.64
CA ALA A 107 4.88 8.64 3.14
C ALA A 107 5.33 8.52 4.62
N TYR A 108 5.85 9.59 5.22
CA TYR A 108 6.29 9.59 6.61
C TYR A 108 6.09 10.95 7.30
N LEU A 109 5.85 10.92 8.61
CA LEU A 109 5.71 12.10 9.45
C LEU A 109 7.00 12.31 10.26
N VAL A 110 7.47 13.55 10.36
CA VAL A 110 8.67 13.88 11.14
C VAL A 110 8.30 14.78 12.31
N GLY A 111 8.67 14.37 13.52
CA GLY A 111 8.60 15.16 14.75
C GLY A 111 10.00 15.47 15.29
N VAL A 112 10.12 16.58 16.01
CA VAL A 112 11.36 16.97 16.70
C VAL A 112 11.02 17.32 18.14
N ASP A 113 11.71 16.68 19.09
CA ASP A 113 11.78 17.17 20.46
C ASP A 113 12.88 18.23 20.54
N TYR A 114 12.50 19.48 20.72
CA TYR A 114 13.44 20.60 20.78
C TYR A 114 14.25 20.65 22.08
N ASN A 115 13.83 19.96 23.15
CA ASN A 115 14.58 19.91 24.40
C ASN A 115 15.80 18.99 24.29
N THR A 116 15.63 17.81 23.69
CA THR A 116 16.72 16.83 23.52
C THR A 116 17.38 16.88 22.14
N GLY A 117 16.74 17.55 21.17
CA GLY A 117 17.14 17.54 19.77
C GLY A 117 16.80 16.24 19.04
N THR A 118 16.06 15.32 19.68
CA THR A 118 15.71 14.02 19.10
C THR A 118 14.72 14.20 17.95
N ARG A 119 15.05 13.60 16.80
CA ARG A 119 14.14 13.53 15.64
C ARG A 119 13.49 12.16 15.60
N VAL A 120 12.17 12.15 15.52
CA VAL A 120 11.37 10.93 15.36
C VAL A 120 10.71 10.97 13.99
N VAL A 121 10.82 9.87 13.25
CA VAL A 121 10.14 9.72 11.97
C VAL A 121 9.21 8.53 12.03
N VAL A 122 7.92 8.80 11.80
CA VAL A 122 6.89 7.77 11.72
C VAL A 122 6.75 7.35 10.26
N VAL A 123 7.17 6.13 9.94
CA VAL A 123 7.08 5.56 8.59
C VAL A 123 6.07 4.42 8.57
N GLU A 124 5.23 4.38 7.53
CA GLU A 124 4.27 3.27 7.36
C GLU A 124 4.91 2.06 6.64
N GLN A 125 6.02 2.27 5.92
CA GLN A 125 6.70 1.24 5.14
C GLN A 125 8.22 1.25 5.34
N ALA A 126 8.82 0.05 5.42
CA ALA A 126 10.26 -0.13 5.60
C ALA A 126 11.10 0.47 4.45
N GLY A 127 10.54 0.60 3.25
CA GLY A 127 11.21 1.18 2.09
C GLY A 127 11.62 2.65 2.27
N SER A 128 11.02 3.38 3.21
CA SER A 128 11.32 4.79 3.49
C SER A 128 12.57 4.98 4.36
N VAL A 129 13.07 3.93 5.03
CA VAL A 129 14.14 3.98 6.04
C VAL A 129 15.46 4.51 5.48
N GLY A 130 15.96 3.94 4.38
CA GLY A 130 17.27 4.31 3.82
C GLY A 130 17.33 5.76 3.34
N ARG A 131 16.21 6.32 2.88
CA ARG A 131 16.13 7.72 2.43
C ARG A 131 15.95 8.69 3.59
N VAL A 132 15.21 8.32 4.64
CA VAL A 132 15.11 9.11 5.88
C VAL A 132 16.50 9.32 6.47
N GLN A 133 17.31 8.27 6.54
CA GLN A 133 18.71 8.35 6.96
C GLN A 133 19.53 9.28 6.05
N ALA A 134 19.40 9.14 4.72
CA ALA A 134 20.11 9.98 3.76
C ALA A 134 19.74 11.47 3.82
N LEU A 135 18.47 11.81 4.07
CA LEU A 135 17.98 13.19 4.06
C LEU A 135 18.10 13.91 5.42
N LYS A 136 18.01 13.16 6.52
CA LYS A 136 17.88 13.74 7.87
C LYS A 136 19.09 13.47 8.77
N GLY A 137 20.04 12.65 8.30
CA GLY A 137 21.25 12.25 9.01
C GLY A 137 21.03 11.06 9.94
N GLU A 138 22.10 10.64 10.62
CA GLU A 138 22.16 9.40 11.40
C GLU A 138 21.39 9.45 12.73
N ARG A 139 21.01 10.64 13.22
CA ARG A 139 20.28 10.81 14.49
C ARG A 139 18.77 10.90 14.28
N VAL A 140 18.18 9.82 13.77
CA VAL A 140 16.73 9.74 13.58
C VAL A 140 16.22 8.43 14.18
N VAL A 141 15.30 8.54 15.12
CA VAL A 141 14.54 7.39 15.64
C VAL A 141 13.41 7.12 14.65
N ILE A 142 13.42 5.94 14.04
CA ILE A 142 12.38 5.52 13.10
C ILE A 142 11.41 4.62 13.85
N VAL A 143 10.12 4.94 13.76
CA VAL A 143 9.03 4.19 14.38
C VAL A 143 7.92 3.96 13.37
N THR A 144 7.18 2.89 13.54
CA THR A 144 5.95 2.61 12.80
C THR A 144 4.73 3.12 13.58
N PRO A 145 3.57 3.38 12.93
CA PRO A 145 2.34 3.73 13.63
C PRO A 145 1.96 2.73 14.73
N ASP A 146 2.15 1.43 14.50
CA ASP A 146 1.87 0.38 15.49
C ASP A 146 2.83 0.42 16.69
N GLU A 147 4.08 0.78 16.48
CA GLU A 147 5.03 1.02 17.57
C GLU A 147 4.63 2.26 18.37
N VAL A 148 4.23 3.34 17.70
CA VAL A 148 3.69 4.54 18.38
C VAL A 148 2.44 4.17 19.17
N ALA A 149 1.52 3.39 18.60
CA ALA A 149 0.31 2.93 19.29
C ALA A 149 0.65 2.06 20.51
N ARG A 150 1.62 1.13 20.39
CA ARG A 150 2.11 0.32 21.52
C ARG A 150 2.78 1.17 22.60
N MET A 151 3.58 2.16 22.22
CA MET A 151 4.20 3.10 23.16
C MET A 151 3.14 3.89 23.92
N VAL A 152 2.16 4.46 23.22
CA VAL A 152 1.07 5.23 23.83
C VAL A 152 0.19 4.34 24.73
N ALA A 153 -0.13 3.11 24.29
CA ALA A 153 -0.89 2.16 25.11
C ALA A 153 -0.13 1.74 26.38
N GLY A 154 1.20 1.54 26.29
CA GLY A 154 2.05 1.28 27.44
C GLY A 154 2.11 2.48 28.41
N MET A 155 2.06 3.70 27.88
CA MET A 155 1.98 4.92 28.70
C MET A 155 0.58 5.13 29.32
N ALA A 156 -0.48 4.62 28.70
CA ALA A 156 -1.83 4.66 29.29
C ALA A 156 -1.89 3.84 30.58
N ILE A 157 -1.24 2.66 30.62
CA ILE A 157 -1.09 1.86 31.86
C ILE A 157 -0.35 2.64 32.94
N VAL A 158 0.68 3.42 32.57
CA VAL A 158 1.40 4.29 33.50
C VAL A 158 0.53 5.44 34.01
N ALA A 159 -0.23 6.09 33.12
CA ALA A 159 -1.13 7.18 33.46
C ALA A 159 -2.29 6.70 34.35
N GLU A 160 -2.85 5.52 34.07
CA GLU A 160 -3.91 4.88 34.84
C GLU A 160 -3.39 4.41 36.20
N ALA A 161 -2.22 3.76 36.26
CA ALA A 161 -1.59 3.37 37.53
C ALA A 161 -1.28 4.60 38.41
N LYS A 162 -0.88 5.73 37.82
CA LYS A 162 -0.66 6.99 38.53
C LYS A 162 -1.94 7.65 39.04
N GLN A 163 -3.10 7.40 38.42
CA GLN A 163 -4.39 7.86 38.97
C GLN A 163 -4.75 7.12 40.26
N PHE A 164 -4.43 5.84 40.37
CA PHE A 164 -4.68 5.05 41.59
C PHE A 164 -3.56 5.19 42.64
N PHE A 165 -2.33 5.47 42.20
CA PHE A 165 -1.14 5.56 43.07
C PHE A 165 -0.29 6.80 42.70
N PRO A 166 -0.72 8.02 43.08
CA PRO A 166 -0.07 9.27 42.66
C PRO A 166 1.41 9.34 43.09
N ASP A 167 1.73 8.82 44.28
CA ASP A 167 3.09 8.87 44.85
C ASP A 167 3.99 7.70 44.44
N ALA A 168 3.51 6.74 43.64
CA ALA A 168 4.30 5.58 43.25
C ALA A 168 5.45 5.96 42.30
N GLU A 169 6.69 5.67 42.64
CA GLU A 169 7.82 5.82 41.73
C GLU A 169 7.91 4.64 40.76
N LEU A 170 8.08 4.92 39.47
CA LEU A 170 8.35 3.89 38.46
C LEU A 170 9.85 3.62 38.43
N LEU A 171 10.23 2.44 38.92
CA LEU A 171 11.61 1.97 38.87
C LEU A 171 11.79 1.04 37.66
N SER A 172 12.65 1.42 36.72
CA SER A 172 13.09 0.52 35.66
C SER A 172 14.11 -0.47 36.24
N VAL A 173 13.79 -1.77 36.17
CA VAL A 173 14.72 -2.83 36.57
C VAL A 173 15.37 -3.36 35.31
N GLU A 174 16.59 -2.90 35.00
CA GLU A 174 17.41 -3.57 33.98
C GLU A 174 17.85 -4.93 34.54
N ALA A 175 17.42 -6.01 33.88
CA ALA A 175 17.87 -7.34 34.25
C ALA A 175 19.38 -7.45 34.01
N ALA A 176 20.16 -7.49 35.09
CA ALA A 176 21.58 -7.79 35.04
C ALA A 176 21.75 -9.17 34.38
N THR A 177 22.29 -9.19 33.17
CA THR A 177 22.69 -10.43 32.51
C THR A 177 23.93 -10.94 33.24
N GLN A 178 23.80 -12.03 34.00
CA GLN A 178 24.92 -12.83 34.50
C GLN A 178 25.36 -13.83 33.44
#